data_AF-A0A2R8BW02-F1
#
_entry.id   AF-A0A2R8BW02-F1
#
_cell.length_a   1.000
_cell.length_b   1.000
_cell.length_c   1.000
_cell.angle_alpha   90.00
_cell.angle_beta   90.00
_cell.angle_gamma   90.00
#
_symmetry.space_group_name_H-M   'P 1'
#
loop_
_entity.id
_entity.type
_entity.pdbx_description
1 polymer ?
#
loop_
_entity_poly.entity_id
_entity_poly.type
_entity_poly.pdbx_seq_one_letter_code
_entity_poly.pdbx_strand_id
1 'polypeptide(L)' 'MHMTSARNLPSLQTRVANLRRRHLDLAARIEDELQRPAPCSMSLQDLKRRRLRLKDQIARHETVMRNPNGAQFPLGAA' A
#
# COMPACT_ATOMS: atom_id res chain seq x y z
N MET A 1 14.71 -31.46 -15.98
CA MET A 1 13.82 -30.28 -15.87
C MET A 1 13.52 -30.02 -14.41
N HIS A 2 14.09 -28.99 -13.77
CA HIS A 2 13.56 -28.33 -12.56
C HIS A 2 14.28 -26.97 -12.40
N MET A 3 13.61 -25.88 -12.73
CA MET A 3 14.07 -24.50 -12.56
C MET A 3 13.11 -23.77 -11.63
N THR A 4 13.23 -23.98 -10.32
CA THR A 4 12.40 -23.29 -9.32
C THR A 4 13.22 -22.96 -8.09
N SER A 5 14.00 -21.88 -8.16
CA SER A 5 14.44 -21.14 -6.98
C SER A 5 14.82 -19.70 -7.35
N ALA A 6 13.84 -18.95 -7.84
CA ALA A 6 13.87 -17.50 -7.89
C ALA A 6 12.54 -17.01 -7.33
N ARG A 7 12.54 -16.82 -6.02
CA ARG A 7 11.56 -16.08 -5.20
C ARG A 7 10.84 -15.04 -6.08
N ASN A 8 9.54 -15.25 -6.32
CA ASN A 8 8.61 -14.65 -7.29
C ASN A 8 8.57 -13.08 -7.38
N LEU A 9 9.71 -12.43 -7.58
CA LEU A 9 9.92 -10.97 -7.60
C LEU A 9 9.02 -10.22 -8.60
N PRO A 10 8.81 -10.68 -9.87
CA PRO A 10 7.93 -9.98 -10.80
C PRO A 10 6.47 -9.94 -10.31
N SER A 11 5.98 -11.02 -9.69
CA SER A 11 4.63 -11.06 -9.14
C SER A 11 4.43 -10.09 -7.96
N LEU A 12 5.47 -9.87 -7.15
CA LEU A 12 5.46 -8.92 -6.04
C LEU A 12 5.48 -7.47 -6.53
N GLN A 13 6.25 -7.18 -7.59
CA GLN A 13 6.25 -5.86 -8.24
C GLN A 13 4.87 -5.52 -8.81
N THR A 14 4.22 -6.45 -9.53
CA THR A 14 2.85 -6.25 -10.03
C THR A 14 1.87 -5.99 -8.89
N ARG A 15 2.01 -6.71 -7.77
CA ARG A 15 1.17 -6.52 -6.59
C ARG A 15 1.36 -5.13 -5.97
N VAL A 16 2.60 -4.65 -5.84
CA VAL A 16 2.90 -3.30 -5.36
C VAL A 16 2.36 -2.23 -6.29
N ALA A 17 2.50 -2.39 -7.62
CA ALA A 17 1.93 -1.46 -8.59
C ALA A 17 0.41 -1.33 -8.45
N ASN A 18 -0.30 -2.44 -8.28
CA ASN A 18 -1.74 -2.44 -8.04
C ASN A 18 -2.13 -1.77 -6.72
N LEU A 19 -1.37 -2.02 -5.64
CA LEU A 19 -1.60 -1.37 -4.36
C LEU A 19 -1.38 0.14 -4.43
N ARG A 20 -0.34 0.60 -5.16
CA ARG A 20 -0.09 2.02 -5.41
C ARG A 20 -1.23 2.68 -6.19
N ARG A 21 -1.74 2.03 -7.24
CA ARG A 21 -2.91 2.54 -7.99
C ARG A 21 -4.13 2.71 -7.09
N ARG A 22 -4.44 1.72 -6.25
CA ARG A 22 -5.55 1.81 -5.28
C ARG A 22 -5.32 2.88 -4.22
N HIS A 23 -4.08 3.08 -3.78
CA HIS A 23 -3.74 4.13 -2.84
C HIS A 23 -3.94 5.54 -3.43
N LEU A 24 -3.59 5.74 -4.72
CA LEU A 24 -3.85 6.99 -5.44
C LEU A 24 -5.35 7.24 -5.63
N ASP A 25 -6.12 6.20 -6.01
CA ASP A 25 -7.58 6.29 -6.14
C ASP A 25 -8.25 6.68 -4.81
N LEU A 26 -7.81 6.11 -3.69
CA LEU A 26 -8.30 6.52 -2.37
C LEU A 26 -7.91 7.95 -2.00
N ALA A 27 -6.74 8.43 -2.44
CA ALA A 27 -6.35 9.83 -2.23
C ALA A 27 -7.28 10.78 -3.00
N ALA A 28 -7.55 10.49 -4.27
CA ALA A 28 -8.49 11.25 -5.09
C ALA A 28 -9.90 11.30 -4.46
N ARG A 29 -10.42 10.15 -4.00
CA ARG A 29 -11.73 10.10 -3.31
C ARG A 29 -11.78 10.91 -2.01
N ILE A 30 -10.66 11.00 -1.28
CA ILE A 30 -10.57 11.85 -0.09
C ILE A 30 -10.65 13.31 -0.49
N GLU A 31 -9.94 13.71 -1.55
CA GLU A 31 -9.98 15.09 -2.05
C GLU A 31 -11.39 15.45 -2.55
N ASP A 32 -12.01 14.59 -3.36
CA ASP A 32 -13.40 14.76 -3.82
C ASP A 32 -14.36 14.96 -2.64
N GLU A 33 -14.26 14.11 -1.61
CA GLU A 33 -15.15 14.21 -0.44
C GLU A 33 -14.88 15.47 0.38
N LEU A 34 -13.63 15.95 0.46
CA LEU A 34 -13.27 17.21 1.13
C LEU A 34 -13.74 18.45 0.36
N GLN A 35 -13.85 18.37 -0.97
CA GLN A 35 -14.37 19.45 -1.81
C GLN A 35 -15.90 19.57 -1.74
N ARG A 36 -16.59 18.59 -1.15
CA ARG A 36 -18.05 18.66 -0.99
C ARG A 36 -18.41 19.76 0.01
N PRO A 37 -19.51 20.52 -0.24
CA PRO A 37 -19.96 21.58 0.65
C PRO A 37 -20.35 21.09 2.06
N ALA A 38 -20.68 19.81 2.21
CA ALA A 38 -20.90 19.15 3.49
C ALA A 38 -20.18 17.78 3.49
N PRO A 39 -18.88 17.75 3.86
CA PRO A 39 -18.10 16.52 3.84
C PRO A 39 -18.58 15.53 4.92
N CYS A 40 -18.71 14.26 4.55
CA CYS A 40 -19.08 13.22 5.50
C CYS A 40 -17.86 12.74 6.28
N SER A 41 -17.75 13.17 7.54
CA SER A 41 -16.62 12.81 8.43
C SER A 41 -16.42 11.30 8.60
N MET A 42 -17.49 10.50 8.64
CA MET A 42 -17.40 9.03 8.71
C MET A 42 -16.78 8.45 7.44
N SER A 43 -17.26 8.89 6.27
CA SER A 43 -16.72 8.47 4.97
C SER A 43 -15.24 8.87 4.83
N LEU A 44 -14.87 10.09 5.24
CA LEU A 44 -13.49 10.54 5.26
C LEU A 44 -12.61 9.69 6.18
N GLN A 45 -13.09 9.37 7.38
CA GLN A 45 -12.35 8.54 8.32
C GLN A 45 -12.11 7.14 7.74
N ASP A 46 -13.11 6.55 7.09
CA ASP A 46 -12.99 5.24 6.45
C ASP A 46 -12.04 5.24 5.25
N LEU A 47 -12.13 6.27 4.40
CA LEU A 47 -11.21 6.43 3.27
C LEU A 47 -9.76 6.59 3.76
N LYS A 48 -9.52 7.42 4.78
CA LYS A 48 -8.20 7.62 5.39
C LYS A 48 -7.67 6.32 6.01
N ARG A 49 -8.51 5.56 6.74
CA ARG A 49 -8.13 4.26 7.30
C ARG A 49 -7.74 3.25 6.22
N ARG A 50 -8.51 3.17 5.13
CA ARG A 50 -8.20 2.31 3.98
C ARG A 50 -6.89 2.71 3.31
N ARG A 51 -6.67 4.03 3.12
CA ARG A 51 -5.42 4.57 2.54
C ARG A 51 -4.21 4.23 3.41
N LEU A 52 -4.31 4.39 4.72
CA LEU A 52 -3.25 4.03 5.66
C LEU A 52 -2.88 2.53 5.57
N ARG A 53 -3.88 1.64 5.55
CA ARG A 53 -3.66 0.19 5.40
C ARG A 53 -2.94 -0.16 4.10
N LEU A 54 -3.28 0.50 2.98
CA LEU A 54 -2.57 0.28 1.71
C LEU A 54 -1.14 0.78 1.76
N LYS A 55 -0.89 1.93 2.38
CA LYS A 55 0.47 2.46 2.60
C LYS A 55 1.33 1.46 3.37
N ASP A 56 0.79 0.88 4.45
CA ASP A 56 1.51 -0.12 5.25
C ASP A 56 1.78 -1.41 4.48
N GLN A 57 0.83 -1.86 3.65
CA GLN A 57 1.03 -3.03 2.78
C GLN A 57 2.10 -2.79 1.71
N ILE A 58 2.11 -1.61 1.09
CA ILE A 58 3.14 -1.21 0.13
C ILE A 58 4.51 -1.24 0.81
N ALA A 59 4.63 -0.59 1.97
CA ALA A 59 5.89 -0.55 2.73
C ALA A 59 6.40 -1.95 3.06
N ARG A 60 5.53 -2.86 3.54
CA ARG A 60 5.91 -4.27 3.82
C ARG A 60 6.45 -4.99 2.58
N HIS A 61 5.78 -4.85 1.43
CA HIS A 61 6.22 -5.49 0.20
C HIS A 61 7.50 -4.87 -0.36
N GLU A 62 7.67 -3.55 -0.24
CA GLU A 62 8.89 -2.85 -0.62
C GLU A 62 10.08 -3.24 0.27
N THR A 63 9.88 -3.40 1.58
CA THR A 63 10.90 -3.93 2.49
C THR A 63 11.36 -5.32 2.06
N VAL A 64 10.42 -6.21 1.71
CA VAL A 64 10.73 -7.56 1.23
C VAL A 64 11.46 -7.55 -0.12
N MET A 65 11.11 -6.64 -1.04
CA MET A 65 11.82 -6.49 -2.32
C MET A 65 13.23 -5.91 -2.13
N ARG A 66 13.39 -4.93 -1.24
CA ARG A 66 14.68 -4.28 -0.94
C ARG A 66 15.62 -5.22 -0.19
N ASN A 67 15.08 -6.08 0.67
CA ASN A 67 15.86 -7.00 1.47
C ASN A 67 15.21 -8.39 1.51
N PRO A 68 15.45 -9.23 0.49
CA PRO A 68 14.84 -10.54 0.45
C PRO A 68 15.34 -11.47 1.58
N ASN A 69 16.55 -11.26 2.13
CA ASN A 69 17.17 -12.15 3.12
C ASN A 69 17.39 -11.56 4.52
N GLY A 70 17.11 -10.28 4.77
CA GLY A 70 17.33 -9.66 6.08
C GLY A 70 16.04 -9.23 6.77
N ALA A 71 15.72 -9.97 7.83
CA ALA A 71 15.01 -9.56 9.04
C ALA A 71 14.16 -8.28 8.99
N GLN A 72 12.84 -8.47 9.06
CA GLN A 72 11.92 -7.85 10.00
C GLN A 72 12.44 -6.61 10.78
N PHE A 73 12.36 -5.42 10.19
CA PHE A 73 12.46 -4.15 10.92
C PHE A 73 11.14 -3.37 10.80
N PRO A 74 10.39 -3.14 11.89
CA PRO A 74 9.20 -2.30 11.85
C PRO A 74 9.63 -0.84 11.79
N LEU A 75 9.49 -0.20 10.63
CA LEU A 75 9.56 1.26 10.55
C LEU A 75 8.24 1.83 11.04
N GLY A 76 8.16 2.00 12.36
CA GLY A 76 7.04 2.60 13.06
C GLY A 76 7.44 2.97 14.49
N ALA A 77 8.36 3.94 14.65
CA ALA A 77 8.56 4.71 15.88
C ALA A 77 9.51 5.89 15.62
N ALA A 78 8.95 7.09 15.48
CA ALA A 78 9.43 8.39 15.97
C ALA A 78 8.52 9.49 15.39
#